data_AF-A0A1S1NIP6-F1
#
_entry.id   AF-A0A1S1NIP6-F1
#
_cell.length_a   1.000
_cell.length_b   1.000
_cell.length_c   1.000
_cell.angle_alpha   90.00
_cell.angle_beta   90.00
_cell.angle_gamma   90.00
#
_symmetry.space_group_name_H-M   'P 1'
#
loop_
_entity.id
_entity.type
_entity.pdbx_description
1 polymer ?
#
loop_
_entity_poly.entity_id
_entity_poly.type
_entity_poly.pdbx_seq_one_letter_code
_entity_poly.pdbx_strand_id
1 'polypeptide(L)'
;MPAYASLTAADFELKYDETHTYPFYEDEDSSGLYKYGHDDDAEFARLANDYDVYATGISPEDAAYTAGDVRHVWAVVVDPELGRFSWRNVTAGTPNAFPVSVIPR
;
A
#
# COMPACT_ATOMS: atom_id res chain seq x y z
N MET A 1 11.26 16.23 14.17
CA MET A 1 11.45 15.71 12.80
C MET A 1 11.14 16.86 11.85
N PRO A 2 11.97 17.14 10.82
CA PRO A 2 11.52 18.00 9.73
C PRO A 2 10.24 17.39 9.12
N ALA A 3 9.28 18.23 8.79
CA ALA A 3 7.99 17.79 8.27
C ALA A 3 8.09 17.71 6.74
N TYR A 4 8.21 16.50 6.19
CA TYR A 4 8.26 16.25 4.75
C TYR A 4 6.86 16.35 4.13
N ALA A 5 6.78 16.62 2.83
CA ALA A 5 5.51 16.65 2.12
C ALA A 5 4.80 15.29 2.22
N SER A 6 3.47 15.32 2.34
CA SER A 6 2.65 14.12 2.29
C SER A 6 2.70 13.50 0.90
N LEU A 7 2.64 12.17 0.82
CA LEU A 7 2.47 11.46 -0.43
C LEU A 7 1.02 11.60 -0.95
N THR A 8 0.84 11.28 -2.22
CA THR A 8 -0.40 11.29 -2.97
C THR A 8 -0.63 9.93 -3.61
N ALA A 9 -1.82 9.69 -4.17
CA ALA A 9 -2.10 8.42 -4.87
C ALA A 9 -1.12 8.11 -6.00
N ALA A 10 -0.55 9.12 -6.66
CA ALA A 10 0.43 8.94 -7.73
C ALA A 10 1.76 8.34 -7.24
N ASP A 11 2.04 8.43 -5.94
CA ASP A 11 3.25 7.87 -5.33
C ASP A 11 3.08 6.36 -4.99
N PHE A 12 1.88 5.81 -5.18
CA PHE A 12 1.51 4.42 -4.84
C PHE A 12 1.22 3.61 -6.11
N GLU A 13 2.12 3.64 -7.08
CA GLU A 13 1.99 2.89 -8.33
C GLU A 13 3.12 1.85 -8.47
N LEU A 14 2.73 0.57 -8.52
CA LEU A 14 3.63 -0.53 -8.87
C LEU A 14 3.46 -0.85 -10.35
N LYS A 15 4.44 -0.44 -11.15
CA LYS A 15 4.55 -0.88 -12.55
C LYS A 15 5.37 -2.17 -12.61
N TYR A 16 4.70 -3.30 -12.79
CA TYR A 16 5.36 -4.60 -12.88
C TYR A 16 5.94 -4.84 -14.29
N ASP A 17 5.17 -4.56 -15.34
CA ASP A 17 5.60 -4.65 -16.74
C ASP A 17 4.90 -3.60 -17.63
N GLU A 18 4.92 -3.77 -18.96
CA GLU A 18 4.28 -2.84 -19.90
C GLU A 18 2.75 -2.88 -19.85
N THR A 19 2.17 -3.94 -19.31
CA THR A 19 0.73 -4.24 -19.30
C THR A 19 0.12 -4.35 -17.90
N HIS A 20 0.93 -4.52 -16.85
CA HIS A 20 0.49 -4.65 -15.47
C HIS A 20 0.99 -3.51 -14.60
N THR A 21 0.04 -2.67 -14.20
CA THR A 21 0.23 -1.57 -13.25
C THR A 21 -0.82 -1.69 -12.15
N TYR A 22 -0.39 -1.58 -10.89
CA TYR A 22 -1.26 -1.68 -9.73
C TYR A 22 -1.22 -0.38 -8.92
N PRO A 23 -2.38 0.12 -8.41
CA PRO A 23 -2.48 1.35 -7.62
C PRO A 23 -2.13 1.12 -6.14
N PHE A 24 -1.08 0.34 -5.91
CA PHE A 24 -0.44 0.12 -4.62
C PHE A 24 1.05 -0.12 -4.86
N TYR A 25 1.85 -0.10 -3.80
CA TYR A 25 3.25 -0.50 -3.82
C TYR A 25 3.49 -1.65 -2.82
N GLU A 26 4.44 -2.51 -3.13
CA GLU A 26 4.95 -3.57 -2.24
C GLU A 26 6.31 -3.15 -1.71
N ASP A 27 6.51 -3.21 -0.39
CA ASP A 27 7.83 -2.89 0.16
C ASP A 27 8.90 -3.90 -0.23
N GLU A 28 10.17 -3.48 -0.15
CA GLU A 28 11.33 -4.30 -0.56
C GLU A 28 11.46 -5.58 0.28
N ASP A 29 10.84 -5.63 1.46
CA ASP A 29 10.83 -6.79 2.36
C ASP A 29 9.61 -7.69 2.12
N SER A 30 8.74 -7.35 1.15
CA SER A 30 7.44 -7.98 0.90
C SER A 30 6.59 -8.12 2.16
N SER A 31 6.72 -7.20 3.12
CA SER A 31 6.04 -7.23 4.43
C SER A 31 4.61 -6.68 4.38
N GLY A 32 4.23 -6.06 3.26
CA GLY A 32 2.87 -5.65 2.99
C GLY A 32 2.68 -4.98 1.63
N LEU A 33 1.42 -4.90 1.23
CA LEU A 33 0.98 -4.00 0.16
C LEU A 33 0.39 -2.73 0.77
N TYR A 34 0.69 -1.60 0.14
CA TYR A 34 0.26 -0.29 0.60
C TYR A 34 -0.47 0.45 -0.52
N LYS A 35 -1.71 0.86 -0.26
CA LYS A 35 -2.53 1.69 -1.16
C LYS A 35 -2.73 3.07 -0.52
N TYR A 36 -2.71 4.13 -1.31
CA TYR A 36 -3.10 5.46 -0.84
C TYR A 36 -4.61 5.53 -0.56
N GLY A 37 -5.00 6.16 0.55
CA GLY A 37 -6.40 6.36 0.90
C GLY A 37 -6.98 5.28 1.81
N HIS A 38 -8.21 5.52 2.25
CA HIS A 38 -9.02 4.60 3.09
C HIS A 38 -10.31 4.25 2.34
N ASP A 39 -10.17 4.02 1.04
CA ASP A 39 -11.27 3.76 0.13
C ASP A 39 -11.13 2.37 -0.52
N ASP A 40 -12.27 1.84 -0.96
CA ASP A 40 -12.45 0.62 -1.74
C ASP A 40 -11.55 -0.57 -1.32
N ASP A 41 -11.77 -1.05 -0.09
CA ASP A 41 -11.06 -2.20 0.47
C ASP A 41 -11.26 -3.48 -0.36
N ALA A 42 -12.44 -3.62 -0.98
CA ALA A 42 -12.77 -4.77 -1.81
C ALA A 42 -11.96 -4.76 -3.11
N GLU A 43 -11.84 -3.60 -3.77
CA GLU A 43 -10.99 -3.45 -4.95
C GLU A 43 -9.52 -3.65 -4.61
N PHE A 44 -9.06 -3.10 -3.47
CA PHE A 44 -7.66 -3.26 -3.06
C PHE A 44 -7.31 -4.74 -2.82
N ALA A 45 -8.13 -5.48 -2.08
CA ALA A 45 -7.94 -6.92 -1.87
C ALA A 45 -8.02 -7.71 -3.18
N ARG A 46 -8.94 -7.35 -4.09
CA ARG A 46 -9.05 -7.99 -5.41
C ARG A 46 -7.77 -7.79 -6.24
N LEU A 47 -7.24 -6.57 -6.28
CA LEU A 47 -6.02 -6.26 -7.02
C LEU A 47 -4.78 -6.89 -6.38
N ALA A 48 -4.73 -7.02 -5.05
CA ALA A 48 -3.69 -7.75 -4.35
C ALA A 48 -3.66 -9.24 -4.73
N ASN A 49 -4.83 -9.88 -4.81
CA ASN A 49 -4.96 -11.26 -5.27
C ASN A 49 -4.54 -11.42 -6.74
N ASP A 50 -4.96 -10.49 -7.61
CA ASP A 50 -4.58 -10.47 -9.02
C ASP A 50 -3.06 -10.35 -9.20
N TYR A 51 -2.43 -9.46 -8.42
CA TYR A 51 -0.99 -9.33 -8.37
C TYR A 51 -0.28 -10.60 -7.92
N ASP A 52 -0.74 -11.27 -6.85
CA ASP A 52 -0.08 -12.49 -6.39
C ASP A 52 -0.19 -13.63 -7.41
N VAL A 53 -1.38 -13.82 -8.00
CA VAL A 53 -1.57 -14.82 -9.07
C VAL A 53 -0.62 -14.53 -10.23
N TYR A 54 -0.49 -13.27 -10.64
CA TYR A 54 0.36 -12.90 -11.76
C TYR A 54 1.86 -12.98 -11.44
N ALA A 55 2.29 -12.34 -10.35
CA ALA A 55 3.70 -12.13 -10.01
C ALA A 55 4.35 -13.37 -9.37
N THR A 56 3.58 -14.16 -8.63
CA THR A 56 4.11 -15.32 -7.88
C THR A 56 3.62 -16.66 -8.44
N GLY A 57 2.59 -16.65 -9.28
CA GLY A 57 2.05 -17.86 -9.90
C GLY A 57 1.23 -18.74 -8.95
N ILE A 58 0.75 -18.19 -7.82
CA ILE A 58 -0.18 -18.92 -6.95
C ILE A 58 -1.49 -19.20 -7.70
N SER A 59 -2.16 -20.29 -7.32
CA SER A 59 -3.45 -20.62 -7.90
C SER A 59 -4.48 -19.56 -7.49
N PRO A 60 -5.41 -19.15 -8.37
CA PRO A 60 -6.47 -18.20 -8.01
C PRO A 60 -7.31 -18.64 -6.81
N GLU A 61 -7.47 -19.95 -6.59
CA GLU A 61 -8.15 -20.50 -5.41
C GLU A 61 -7.37 -20.32 -4.10
N ASP A 62 -6.06 -20.11 -4.17
CA ASP A 62 -5.19 -19.89 -3.02
C ASP A 62 -5.06 -18.39 -2.69
N ALA A 63 -5.51 -17.50 -3.58
CA ALA A 63 -5.54 -16.06 -3.38
C ALA A 63 -6.65 -15.69 -2.38
N ALA A 64 -6.24 -15.29 -1.17
CA ALA A 64 -7.13 -15.30 0.00
C ALA A 64 -7.51 -13.91 0.54
N TYR A 65 -6.97 -12.81 -0.01
CA TYR A 65 -7.25 -11.50 0.57
C TYR A 65 -8.70 -11.10 0.35
N THR A 66 -9.30 -10.59 1.41
CA THR A 66 -10.63 -10.01 1.45
C THR A 66 -10.56 -8.57 1.94
N ALA A 67 -11.66 -7.83 1.80
CA ALA A 67 -11.77 -6.49 2.39
C ALA A 67 -11.49 -6.47 3.91
N GLY A 68 -11.73 -7.58 4.62
CA GLY A 68 -11.47 -7.70 6.06
C GLY A 68 -9.98 -7.74 6.43
N ASP A 69 -9.10 -8.01 5.47
CA ASP A 69 -7.65 -8.05 5.68
C ASP A 69 -7.01 -6.67 5.53
N VAL A 70 -7.75 -5.70 4.96
CA VAL A 70 -7.30 -4.33 4.77
C VAL A 70 -7.33 -3.57 6.09
N ARG A 71 -6.21 -2.92 6.42
CA ARG A 71 -6.05 -2.07 7.61
C ARG A 71 -5.86 -0.62 7.21
N HIS A 72 -6.67 0.27 7.74
CA HIS A 72 -6.52 1.71 7.56
C HIS A 72 -5.57 2.29 8.60
N VAL A 73 -4.51 2.94 8.14
CA VAL A 73 -3.52 3.62 8.97
C VAL A 73 -3.26 5.04 8.48
N TRP A 74 -2.70 5.87 9.34
CA TRP A 74 -2.14 7.16 8.95
C TRP A 74 -0.62 7.03 8.91
N ALA A 75 0.03 7.57 7.89
CA ALA A 75 1.48 7.49 7.73
C ALA A 75 2.09 8.88 7.56
N VAL A 76 3.37 9.02 7.90
CA VAL A 76 4.19 10.19 7.59
C VAL A 76 5.44 9.75 6.86
N VAL A 77 5.92 10.57 5.92
CA VAL A 77 7.22 10.35 5.27
C VAL A 77 8.32 10.53 6.32
N VAL A 78 9.22 9.54 6.42
CA VAL A 78 10.38 9.57 7.33
C VAL A 78 11.70 9.74 6.57
N ASP A 79 11.73 9.34 5.30
CA ASP A 79 12.86 9.54 4.40
C ASP A 79 12.33 9.68 2.95
N PRO A 80 12.22 10.91 2.40
CA PRO A 80 11.72 11.12 1.05
C PRO A 80 12.71 10.66 -0.04
N GLU A 81 14.01 10.61 0.25
CA GLU A 81 15.02 10.21 -0.75
C GLU A 81 14.93 8.70 -1.04
N LEU A 82 14.56 7.93 -0.01
CA LEU A 82 14.36 6.49 -0.09
C LEU A 82 12.88 6.09 -0.22
N GLY A 83 11.96 7.05 -0.34
CA GLY A 83 10.51 6.78 -0.42
C GLY A 83 9.94 6.11 0.82
N ARG A 84 10.57 6.25 1.99
CA ARG A 84 10.14 5.56 3.23
C ARG A 84 9.15 6.39 4.02
N PHE A 85 8.10 5.73 4.50
CA PHE A 85 7.13 6.27 5.43
C PHE A 85 6.94 5.35 6.64
N SER A 86 6.35 5.88 7.70
CA SER A 86 6.00 5.11 8.90
C SER A 86 4.60 5.47 9.37
N TRP A 87 3.86 4.47 9.84
CA TRP A 87 2.57 4.63 10.52
C TRP A 87 2.67 4.44 12.04
N ARG A 88 3.88 4.27 12.59
CA ARG A 88 4.07 4.03 14.02
C ARG A 88 3.74 5.28 14.83
N ASN A 89 2.71 5.18 15.68
CA ASN A 89 2.21 6.28 16.52
C ASN A 89 1.76 7.50 15.70
N VAL A 90 1.30 7.29 14.45
CA VAL A 90 0.78 8.34 13.59
C VAL A 90 -0.75 8.33 13.65
N THR A 91 -1.34 9.51 13.68
CA THR A 91 -2.79 9.73 13.72
C THR A 91 -3.20 10.70 12.62
N ALA A 92 -4.51 10.83 12.37
CA ALA A 92 -5.04 11.85 11.46
C ALA A 92 -4.64 13.29 11.83
N GLY A 93 -4.37 13.56 13.11
CA GLY A 93 -3.94 14.87 13.59
C GLY A 93 -2.43 15.10 13.52
N THR A 94 -1.64 14.09 13.15
CA THR A 94 -0.20 14.24 13.01
C THR A 94 0.09 15.12 11.78
N PRO A 95 0.92 16.18 11.91
CA PRO A 95 1.25 17.04 10.76
C PRO A 95 1.80 16.25 9.58
N ASN A 96 1.30 16.55 8.38
CA ASN A 96 1.61 15.89 7.11
C ASN A 96 1.29 14.39 7.06
N ALA A 97 0.43 13.91 7.96
CA ALA A 97 -0.08 12.55 7.86
C ALA A 97 -0.96 12.39 6.63
N PHE A 98 -0.86 11.23 5.99
CA PHE A 98 -1.70 10.85 4.86
C PHE A 98 -2.30 9.46 5.08
N PRO A 99 -3.49 9.19 4.51
CA PRO A 99 -4.17 7.92 4.67
C PRO A 99 -3.50 6.83 3.83
N VAL A 100 -3.33 5.66 4.43
CA VAL A 100 -2.82 4.45 3.77
C VAL A 100 -3.68 3.25 4.18
N SER A 101 -4.06 2.44 3.20
CA SER A 101 -4.61 1.11 3.39
C SER A 101 -3.50 0.06 3.25
N VAL A 102 -3.45 -0.90 4.17
CA VAL A 102 -2.38 -1.92 4.24
C VAL A 102 -2.96 -3.32 4.23
N ILE A 103 -2.40 -4.20 3.40
CA ILE A 103 -2.57 -5.65 3.52
C ILE A 103 -1.23 -6.21 4.02
N PRO A 104 -1.13 -6.64 5.29
CA PRO A 104 0.09 -7.26 5.83
C PRO A 104 0.34 -8.62 5.18
N ARG A 105 1.61 -8.94 4.94
CA ARG A 105 2.08 -10.22 4.37
C ARG A 105 2.98 -10.97 5.34
#